data_AF-G6C2K8-F1
#
_entry.id   AF-G6C2K8-F1
#
_cell.length_a   1.000
_cell.length_b   1.000
_cell.length_c   1.000
_cell.angle_alpha   90.00
_cell.angle_beta   90.00
_cell.angle_gamma   90.00
#
_symmetry.space_group_name_H-M   'P 1'
#
loop_
_entity.id
_entity.type
_entity.pdbx_description
1 polymer ?
#
loop_
_entity_poly.entity_id
_entity_poly.type
_entity_poly.pdbx_seq_one_letter_code
_entity_poly.pdbx_strand_id
1 'polypeptide(L)'
;MAFTIDIDEEKWSKEVLQILLIDRTTNRNIIWGTEDYEAFGEEYNSHYPILFELITSKNLGVIQPRILKTKESQGNRTKKKAEVFTPSWICNAQNNLVDNAWFGCENIFNREIEKGWETNIEKIKFPDKKNKTWQKYVDEKRLEIACGEAPYLVSRYDTVSGKPLELKDRIGMLDRIIELCVKIPTVIQNG
;
A
#
# COMPACT_ATOMS: atom_id res chain seq x y z
N MET A 1 -21.02 -5.16 -1.02
CA MET A 1 -20.31 -4.43 -2.07
C MET A 1 -19.08 -5.26 -2.43
N ALA A 2 -18.82 -5.52 -3.71
CA ALA A 2 -17.53 -6.06 -4.09
C ALA A 2 -16.49 -4.97 -3.78
N PHE A 3 -15.55 -5.23 -2.87
CA PHE A 3 -14.41 -4.35 -2.69
C PHE A 3 -13.60 -4.42 -3.97
N THR A 4 -13.66 -3.36 -4.78
CA THR A 4 -12.77 -3.21 -5.91
C THR A 4 -11.37 -3.05 -5.33
N ILE A 5 -10.41 -3.84 -5.83
CA ILE A 5 -9.01 -3.70 -5.44
C ILE A 5 -8.40 -2.37 -5.91
N ASP A 6 -9.02 -1.80 -6.93
CA ASP A 6 -8.68 -0.52 -7.50
C ASP A 6 -9.52 0.62 -6.90
N ILE A 7 -8.96 1.82 -7.01
CA ILE A 7 -9.68 3.06 -6.73
C ILE A 7 -10.73 3.26 -7.83
N ASP A 8 -11.86 3.82 -7.46
CA ASP A 8 -12.87 4.30 -8.39
C ASP A 8 -12.79 5.83 -8.38
N GLU A 9 -12.21 6.42 -9.41
CA GLU A 9 -11.95 7.85 -9.47
C GLU A 9 -13.24 8.68 -9.49
N GLU A 10 -14.40 8.09 -9.78
CA GLU A 10 -15.67 8.82 -9.72
C GLU A 10 -16.33 8.81 -8.32
N LYS A 11 -15.86 7.95 -7.41
CA LYS A 11 -16.39 7.88 -6.03
C LYS A 11 -15.81 8.93 -5.09
N TRP A 12 -14.67 9.51 -5.44
CA TRP A 12 -13.98 10.48 -4.59
C TRP A 12 -14.18 11.90 -5.11
N SER A 13 -14.15 12.89 -4.21
CA SER A 13 -14.26 14.28 -4.63
C SER A 13 -13.03 14.72 -5.43
N LYS A 14 -13.21 15.72 -6.31
CA LYS A 14 -12.11 16.28 -7.10
C LYS A 14 -10.96 16.74 -6.21
N GLU A 15 -11.27 17.37 -5.08
CA GLU A 15 -10.30 17.88 -4.13
C GLU A 15 -9.44 16.76 -3.54
N VAL A 16 -10.05 15.62 -3.18
CA VAL A 16 -9.31 14.46 -2.65
C VAL A 16 -8.37 13.90 -3.70
N LEU A 17 -8.84 13.69 -4.93
CA LEU A 17 -7.99 13.17 -6.01
C LEU A 17 -6.84 14.12 -6.35
N GLN A 18 -7.12 15.42 -6.40
CA GLN A 18 -6.06 16.42 -6.59
C GLN A 18 -5.02 16.37 -5.47
N ILE A 19 -5.43 16.20 -4.21
CA ILE A 19 -4.51 16.05 -3.08
C ILE A 19 -3.64 14.79 -3.21
N LEU A 20 -4.23 13.67 -3.65
CA LEU A 20 -3.50 12.40 -3.85
C LEU A 20 -2.49 12.48 -4.99
N LEU A 21 -2.70 13.35 -5.97
CA LEU A 21 -1.79 13.58 -7.08
C LEU A 21 -0.59 14.47 -6.72
N ILE A 22 -0.56 15.14 -5.56
CA ILE A 22 0.56 16.03 -5.20
C ILE A 22 1.75 15.24 -4.63
N ASP A 23 2.90 15.39 -5.28
CA ASP A 23 4.21 15.11 -4.67
C ASP A 23 4.52 16.16 -3.60
N ARG A 24 4.62 15.72 -2.36
CA ARG A 24 4.88 16.58 -1.20
C ARG A 24 6.31 17.11 -1.14
N THR A 25 7.23 16.57 -1.94
CA THR A 25 8.61 17.05 -2.04
C THR A 25 8.68 18.31 -2.89
N THR A 26 7.99 18.32 -4.04
CA THR A 26 8.01 19.43 -5.00
C THR A 26 6.80 20.34 -4.93
N ASN A 27 5.74 19.94 -4.22
CA ASN A 27 4.41 20.58 -4.22
C ASN A 27 3.82 20.74 -5.63
N ARG A 28 4.14 19.81 -6.52
CA ARG A 28 3.58 19.68 -7.88
C ARG A 28 2.91 18.33 -8.01
N ASN A 29 2.16 18.12 -9.09
CA ASN A 29 1.61 16.81 -9.38
C ASN A 29 2.73 15.78 -9.63
N ILE A 30 2.52 14.54 -9.20
CA ILE A 30 3.32 13.39 -9.63
C ILE A 30 3.28 13.27 -11.16
N ILE A 31 4.37 12.78 -11.73
CA ILE A 31 4.49 12.56 -13.18
C ILE A 31 4.15 11.11 -13.55
N TRP A 32 3.84 10.85 -14.81
CA TRP A 32 3.58 9.49 -15.32
C TRP A 32 4.77 8.54 -15.09
N GLY A 33 6.01 9.03 -15.23
CA GLY A 33 7.23 8.29 -14.92
C GLY A 33 7.49 7.07 -15.82
N THR A 34 6.69 6.87 -16.86
CA THR A 34 6.81 5.77 -17.82
C THR A 34 6.17 6.16 -19.16
N GLU A 35 6.66 5.56 -20.25
CA GLU A 35 6.16 5.78 -21.62
C GLU A 35 4.93 4.90 -21.94
N ASP A 36 4.55 4.00 -21.03
CA ASP A 36 3.45 3.03 -21.23
C ASP A 36 2.09 3.70 -21.53
N TYR A 37 1.96 5.00 -21.21
CA TYR A 37 0.74 5.77 -21.38
C TYR A 37 0.73 6.66 -22.63
N GLU A 38 1.84 6.77 -23.37
CA GLU A 38 1.97 7.71 -24.49
C GLU A 38 0.96 7.46 -25.62
N ALA A 39 0.45 6.23 -25.74
CA ALA A 39 -0.61 5.89 -26.70
C ALA A 39 -1.94 6.63 -26.44
N PHE A 40 -2.14 7.20 -25.25
CA PHE A 40 -3.33 7.97 -24.90
C PHE A 40 -3.24 9.47 -25.29
N GLY A 41 -2.05 9.97 -25.66
CA GLY A 41 -1.84 11.36 -26.08
C GLY A 41 -0.53 11.96 -25.58
N GLU A 42 -0.18 13.15 -26.07
CA GLU A 42 1.05 13.86 -25.68
C GLU A 42 1.06 14.22 -24.19
N GLU A 43 -0.11 14.46 -23.60
CA GLU A 43 -0.32 14.75 -22.18
C GLU A 43 0.06 13.58 -21.26
N TYR A 44 0.20 12.38 -21.82
CA TYR A 44 0.59 11.15 -21.12
C TYR A 44 2.09 10.85 -21.18
N ASN A 45 2.91 11.82 -21.63
CA ASN A 45 4.36 11.67 -21.65
C ASN A 45 4.93 11.39 -20.26
N SER A 46 5.97 10.56 -20.19
CA SER A 46 6.63 10.14 -18.95
C SER A 46 7.08 11.30 -18.04
N HIS A 47 7.40 12.46 -18.60
CA HIS A 47 7.86 13.65 -17.87
C HIS A 47 6.74 14.63 -17.51
N TYR A 48 5.51 14.38 -17.95
CA TYR A 48 4.37 15.26 -17.74
C TYR A 48 3.58 14.90 -16.47
N PRO A 49 2.96 15.91 -15.82
CA PRO A 49 2.17 15.70 -14.62
C PRO A 49 0.89 14.92 -14.91
N ILE A 50 0.52 14.03 -13.99
CA ILE A 50 -0.79 13.38 -14.01
C ILE A 50 -1.82 14.42 -13.57
N LEU A 51 -2.68 14.86 -14.50
CA LEU A 51 -3.79 15.78 -14.21
C LEU A 51 -5.07 15.00 -13.91
N PHE A 52 -5.97 15.59 -13.12
CA PHE A 52 -7.25 15.00 -12.76
C PHE A 52 -8.02 14.54 -14.01
N GLU A 53 -8.10 15.39 -15.01
CA GLU A 53 -8.86 15.16 -16.25
C GLU A 53 -8.28 14.02 -17.10
N LEU A 54 -7.03 13.62 -16.87
CA LEU A 54 -6.36 12.51 -17.57
C LEU A 54 -6.66 11.14 -16.96
N ILE A 55 -7.29 11.09 -15.78
CA ILE A 55 -7.63 9.85 -15.06
C ILE A 55 -9.11 9.71 -14.72
N THR A 56 -9.96 10.66 -15.14
CA THR A 56 -11.40 10.66 -14.85
C THR A 56 -12.26 10.61 -16.12
N SER A 57 -13.57 10.39 -15.95
CA SER A 57 -14.58 10.45 -17.02
C SER A 57 -14.26 9.48 -18.17
N LYS A 58 -13.90 9.97 -19.35
CA LYS A 58 -13.55 9.12 -20.51
C LYS A 58 -12.24 8.34 -20.31
N ASN A 59 -11.43 8.72 -19.32
CA ASN A 59 -10.10 8.19 -19.04
C ASN A 59 -10.06 7.33 -17.75
N LEU A 60 -11.20 6.79 -17.31
CA LEU A 60 -11.24 5.89 -16.14
C LEU A 60 -10.47 4.60 -16.37
N GLY A 61 -9.86 4.07 -15.30
CA GLY A 61 -9.11 2.82 -15.34
C GLY A 61 -7.79 2.88 -16.12
N VAL A 62 -7.34 4.08 -16.49
CA VAL A 62 -6.01 4.29 -17.08
C VAL A 62 -4.92 3.82 -16.10
N ILE A 63 -5.01 4.26 -14.85
CA ILE A 63 -4.18 3.75 -13.76
C ILE A 63 -4.91 2.57 -13.15
N GLN A 64 -4.25 1.42 -13.09
CA GLN A 64 -4.83 0.21 -12.52
C GLN A 64 -3.74 -0.70 -11.93
N PRO A 65 -4.08 -1.49 -10.90
CA PRO A 65 -3.26 -2.58 -10.40
C PRO A 65 -2.80 -3.51 -11.52
N ARG A 66 -1.58 -4.01 -11.41
CA ARG A 66 -0.98 -4.98 -12.33
C ARG A 66 -1.88 -6.17 -12.57
N ILE A 67 -2.53 -6.69 -11.53
CA ILE A 67 -3.38 -7.88 -11.62
C ILE A 67 -4.57 -7.68 -12.57
N LEU A 68 -5.00 -6.44 -12.79
CA LEU A 68 -6.07 -6.09 -13.74
C LEU A 68 -5.54 -5.87 -15.17
N LYS A 69 -4.24 -5.58 -15.33
CA LYS A 69 -3.61 -5.41 -16.65
C LYS A 69 -3.58 -6.73 -17.43
N THR A 70 -3.55 -6.66 -18.76
CA THR A 70 -3.49 -7.85 -19.63
C THR A 70 -2.24 -8.70 -19.35
N LYS A 71 -2.35 -10.03 -19.51
CA LYS A 71 -1.21 -10.96 -19.33
C LYS A 71 -0.02 -10.61 -20.21
N GLU A 72 -0.28 -10.10 -21.42
CA GLU A 72 0.75 -9.62 -22.33
C GLU A 72 1.52 -8.42 -21.75
N SER A 73 0.79 -7.40 -21.28
CA SER A 73 1.39 -6.24 -20.62
C SER A 73 2.21 -6.64 -19.39
N GLN A 74 1.67 -7.53 -18.55
CA GLN A 74 2.37 -8.07 -17.38
C GLN A 74 3.68 -8.77 -17.78
N GLY A 75 3.64 -9.64 -18.81
CA GLY A 75 4.81 -10.38 -19.30
C GLY A 75 5.86 -9.47 -19.92
N ASN A 76 5.45 -8.46 -20.69
CA ASN A 76 6.35 -7.47 -21.26
C ASN A 76 7.08 -6.67 -20.18
N ARG A 77 6.38 -6.25 -19.11
CA ARG A 77 6.98 -5.50 -18.01
C ARG A 77 7.96 -6.33 -17.19
N THR A 78 7.65 -7.60 -16.90
CA THR A 78 8.61 -8.49 -16.21
C THR A 78 9.89 -8.68 -17.02
N LYS A 79 9.77 -8.87 -18.35
CA LYS A 79 10.95 -9.05 -19.23
C LYS A 79 11.76 -7.76 -19.41
N LYS A 80 11.10 -6.61 -19.64
CA LYS A 80 11.76 -5.35 -20.02
C LYS A 80 12.16 -4.47 -18.83
N LYS A 81 11.43 -4.55 -17.72
CA LYS A 81 11.57 -3.65 -16.56
C LYS A 81 11.93 -4.40 -15.27
N ALA A 82 12.19 -5.71 -15.36
CA ALA A 82 12.46 -6.57 -14.20
C ALA A 82 11.39 -6.44 -13.10
N GLU A 83 10.14 -6.20 -13.49
CA GLU A 83 9.04 -6.12 -12.54
C GLU A 83 8.76 -7.51 -11.96
N VAL A 84 9.21 -7.69 -10.73
CA VAL A 84 9.02 -8.89 -9.91
C VAL A 84 7.99 -8.59 -8.85
N PHE A 85 7.11 -9.55 -8.62
CA PHE A 85 6.05 -9.42 -7.66
C PHE A 85 6.34 -10.34 -6.45
N THR A 86 6.50 -9.76 -5.26
CA THR A 86 6.77 -10.50 -4.02
C THR A 86 5.46 -10.95 -3.38
N PRO A 87 5.13 -12.25 -3.31
CA PRO A 87 3.87 -12.72 -2.75
C PRO A 87 3.55 -12.15 -1.36
N SER A 88 2.28 -11.83 -1.08
CA SER A 88 1.89 -11.16 0.17
C SER A 88 2.35 -11.90 1.43
N TRP A 89 2.41 -13.24 1.42
CA TRP A 89 2.91 -14.02 2.56
C TRP A 89 4.43 -13.87 2.78
N ILE A 90 5.22 -13.65 1.72
CA ILE A 90 6.65 -13.32 1.83
C ILE A 90 6.80 -11.90 2.40
N CYS A 91 6.01 -10.94 1.88
CA CYS A 91 6.01 -9.57 2.41
C CYS A 91 5.66 -9.57 3.90
N ASN A 92 4.68 -10.38 4.29
CA ASN A 92 4.29 -10.55 5.69
C ASN A 92 5.44 -11.09 6.55
N ALA A 93 6.10 -12.17 6.11
CA ALA A 93 7.22 -12.76 6.84
C ALA A 93 8.35 -11.74 7.05
N GLN A 94 8.68 -10.97 6.01
CA GLN A 94 9.70 -9.92 6.11
C GLN A 94 9.27 -8.75 7.00
N ASN A 95 8.00 -8.34 6.95
CA ASN A 95 7.48 -7.32 7.86
C ASN A 95 7.48 -7.80 9.32
N ASN A 96 7.20 -9.09 9.55
CA ASN A 96 7.31 -9.70 10.87
C ASN A 96 8.74 -9.69 11.40
N LEU A 97 9.77 -9.91 10.57
CA LEU A 97 11.17 -9.78 11.03
C LEU A 97 11.48 -8.38 11.58
N VAL A 98 10.99 -7.34 10.90
CA VAL A 98 11.16 -5.94 11.35
C VAL A 98 10.44 -5.72 12.68
N ASP A 99 9.22 -6.23 12.82
CA ASP A 99 8.46 -6.06 14.05
C ASP A 99 9.01 -6.90 15.20
N ASN A 100 9.46 -8.13 14.93
CA ASN A 100 10.12 -8.97 15.93
C ASN A 100 11.38 -8.28 16.47
N ALA A 101 12.18 -7.64 15.60
CA ALA A 101 13.32 -6.85 16.02
C ALA A 101 12.89 -5.61 16.85
N TRP A 102 11.75 -5.00 16.53
CA TRP A 102 11.26 -3.83 17.25
C TRP A 102 10.65 -4.18 18.62
N PHE A 103 9.79 -5.20 18.70
CA PHE A 103 9.07 -5.63 19.90
C PHE A 103 9.91 -6.56 20.80
N GLY A 104 10.84 -7.32 20.21
CA GLY A 104 11.63 -8.34 20.92
C GLY A 104 10.88 -9.65 21.17
N CYS A 105 9.73 -9.86 20.53
CA CYS A 105 8.98 -11.10 20.52
C CYS A 105 8.23 -11.27 19.20
N GLU A 106 7.77 -12.49 18.94
CA GLU A 106 7.11 -12.86 17.69
C GLU A 106 5.58 -12.72 17.76
N ASN A 107 4.94 -12.82 16.59
CA ASN A 107 3.49 -12.94 16.44
C ASN A 107 2.69 -11.73 16.94
N ILE A 108 3.24 -10.53 16.75
CA ILE A 108 2.62 -9.27 17.21
C ILE A 108 1.30 -9.01 16.49
N PHE A 109 1.33 -8.98 15.16
CA PHE A 109 0.16 -8.69 14.31
C PHE A 109 -0.48 -9.95 13.74
N ASN A 110 0.33 -10.96 13.44
CA ASN A 110 -0.13 -12.25 12.91
C ASN A 110 0.96 -13.31 13.13
N ARG A 111 0.56 -14.58 12.97
CA ARG A 111 1.46 -15.73 12.95
C ARG A 111 1.61 -16.26 11.54
N GLU A 112 2.84 -16.50 11.11
CA GLU A 112 3.14 -17.10 9.81
C GLU A 112 2.69 -18.56 9.74
N ILE A 113 2.17 -18.94 8.56
CA ILE A 113 1.95 -20.32 8.13
C ILE A 113 2.57 -20.49 6.73
N GLU A 114 2.66 -21.72 6.22
CA GLU A 114 3.47 -22.05 5.04
C GLU A 114 3.38 -21.04 3.87
N LYS A 115 2.17 -20.65 3.47
CA LYS A 115 1.92 -19.66 2.40
C LYS A 115 0.82 -18.68 2.78
N GLY A 116 0.84 -18.22 4.02
CA GLY A 116 -0.18 -17.33 4.56
C GLY A 116 0.11 -16.89 5.98
N TRP A 117 -0.91 -16.39 6.66
CA TRP A 117 -0.83 -15.98 8.06
C TRP A 117 -2.17 -16.11 8.76
N GLU A 118 -2.11 -16.21 10.08
CA GLU A 118 -3.26 -16.11 10.97
C GLU A 118 -3.20 -14.80 11.75
N THR A 119 -4.19 -13.95 11.55
CA THR A 119 -4.29 -12.64 12.20
C THR A 119 -4.39 -12.77 13.72
N ASN A 120 -3.58 -11.98 14.43
CA ASN A 120 -3.69 -11.85 15.87
C ASN A 120 -4.81 -10.85 16.22
N ILE A 121 -5.91 -11.35 16.76
CA ILE A 121 -7.07 -10.51 17.15
C ILE A 121 -6.90 -9.86 18.52
N GLU A 122 -5.92 -10.29 19.30
CA GLU A 122 -5.69 -9.79 20.65
C GLU A 122 -5.16 -8.36 20.65
N LYS A 123 -5.25 -7.71 21.81
CA LYS A 123 -4.67 -6.39 22.02
C LYS A 123 -3.15 -6.47 21.95
N ILE A 124 -2.55 -5.61 21.12
CA ILE A 124 -1.10 -5.52 20.96
C ILE A 124 -0.47 -5.02 22.25
N LYS A 125 0.48 -5.79 22.78
CA LYS A 125 1.24 -5.47 23.99
C LYS A 125 2.58 -4.87 23.59
N PHE A 126 2.83 -3.66 24.06
CA PHE A 126 4.10 -2.97 23.84
C PHE A 126 5.11 -3.35 24.92
N PRO A 127 6.42 -3.41 24.61
CA PRO A 127 7.45 -3.69 25.59
C PRO A 127 7.45 -2.63 26.71
N ASP A 128 7.70 -3.06 27.94
CA ASP A 128 7.85 -2.16 29.09
C ASP A 128 9.22 -1.46 29.07
N LYS A 129 9.43 -0.61 28.06
CA LYS A 129 10.65 0.17 27.82
C LYS A 129 10.25 1.58 27.40
N LYS A 130 10.87 2.60 28.01
CA LYS A 130 10.56 4.03 27.76
C LYS A 130 10.58 4.44 26.28
N ASN A 131 11.39 3.78 25.46
CA ASN A 131 11.54 4.06 24.03
C ASN A 131 10.75 3.11 23.09
N LYS A 132 9.85 2.28 23.64
CA LYS A 132 9.06 1.29 22.88
C LYS A 132 7.56 1.44 23.11
N THR A 133 7.09 2.69 23.12
CA THR A 133 5.65 3.04 23.15
C THR A 133 5.01 2.90 21.77
N TRP A 134 3.68 2.83 21.69
CA TRP A 134 2.96 2.79 20.41
C TRP A 134 3.21 4.02 19.54
N GLN A 135 3.34 5.23 20.13
CA GLN A 135 3.66 6.44 19.37
C GLN A 135 5.02 6.30 18.68
N LYS A 136 6.01 5.77 19.40
CA LYS A 136 7.34 5.51 18.85
C LYS A 136 7.34 4.47 17.73
N TYR A 137 6.41 3.51 17.75
CA TYR A 137 6.23 2.58 16.65
C TYR A 137 5.64 3.29 15.42
N VAL A 138 4.61 4.13 15.61
CA VAL A 138 3.98 4.92 14.55
C VAL A 138 4.97 5.93 13.94
N ASP A 139 5.82 6.54 14.76
CA ASP A 139 6.83 7.50 14.33
C ASP A 139 8.01 6.86 13.58
N GLU A 140 8.09 5.52 13.50
CA GLU A 140 9.24 4.89 12.87
C GLU A 140 9.28 5.14 11.36
N LYS A 141 10.47 5.52 10.89
CA LYS A 141 10.69 5.78 9.46
C LYS A 141 11.00 4.46 8.75
N ARG A 142 10.08 4.03 7.90
CA ARG A 142 10.23 2.86 7.03
C ARG A 142 10.16 3.31 5.57
N LEU A 143 11.06 2.79 4.73
CA LEU A 143 11.14 3.14 3.31
C LEU A 143 11.19 1.88 2.46
N GLU A 144 10.35 1.83 1.43
CA GLU A 144 10.38 0.82 0.39
C GLU A 144 10.96 1.44 -0.88
N ILE A 145 12.21 1.10 -1.21
CA ILE A 145 12.99 1.81 -2.26
C ILE A 145 12.52 1.42 -3.67
N ALA A 146 12.25 0.14 -3.91
CA ALA A 146 11.83 -0.39 -5.21
C ALA A 146 10.38 -0.86 -5.12
N CYS A 147 9.47 0.07 -4.82
CA CYS A 147 8.17 -0.28 -4.28
C CYS A 147 7.19 -0.88 -5.30
N GLY A 148 7.23 -0.47 -6.57
CA GLY A 148 6.19 -0.86 -7.53
C GLY A 148 4.80 -0.44 -7.01
N GLU A 149 4.01 -1.41 -6.53
CA GLU A 149 2.71 -1.16 -5.87
C GLU A 149 2.78 -0.96 -4.34
N ALA A 150 3.99 -1.00 -3.77
CA ALA A 150 4.31 -0.88 -2.35
C ALA A 150 3.69 -1.94 -1.41
N PRO A 151 3.79 -3.26 -1.73
CA PRO A 151 3.14 -4.31 -0.96
C PRO A 151 3.68 -4.46 0.48
N TYR A 152 4.85 -3.92 0.80
CA TYR A 152 5.37 -3.91 2.17
C TYR A 152 4.77 -2.79 3.00
N LEU A 153 4.34 -1.70 2.39
CA LEU A 153 3.68 -0.58 3.06
C LEU A 153 2.18 -0.79 3.20
N VAL A 154 1.51 -1.24 2.13
CA VAL A 154 0.05 -1.41 2.10
C VAL A 154 -0.33 -2.68 1.31
N SER A 155 -1.22 -3.50 1.86
CA SER A 155 -1.69 -4.75 1.24
C SER A 155 -3.22 -4.81 1.20
N ARG A 156 -3.85 -3.97 0.35
CA ARG A 156 -5.32 -3.95 0.19
C ARG A 156 -5.90 -5.23 -0.40
N TYR A 157 -5.07 -6.02 -1.08
CA TYR A 157 -5.41 -7.29 -1.69
C TYR A 157 -4.22 -8.24 -1.61
N ASP A 158 -4.51 -9.54 -1.68
CA ASP A 158 -3.49 -10.54 -1.95
C ASP A 158 -3.06 -10.39 -3.40
N THR A 159 -1.77 -10.27 -3.56
CA THR A 159 -1.14 -9.77 -4.78
C THR A 159 -0.90 -10.85 -5.82
N VAL A 160 -1.01 -12.12 -5.42
CA VAL A 160 -0.97 -13.27 -6.33
C VAL A 160 -2.38 -13.58 -6.85
N SER A 161 -3.37 -13.58 -5.96
CA SER A 161 -4.75 -13.96 -6.28
C SER A 161 -5.66 -12.80 -6.66
N GLY A 162 -5.27 -11.55 -6.38
CA GLY A 162 -6.10 -10.36 -6.55
C GLY A 162 -7.27 -10.26 -5.56
N LYS A 163 -7.33 -11.12 -4.53
CA LYS A 163 -8.44 -11.14 -3.58
C LYS A 163 -8.30 -9.99 -2.58
N PRO A 164 -9.35 -9.17 -2.34
CA PRO A 164 -9.31 -8.14 -1.32
C PRO A 164 -8.97 -8.70 0.07
N LEU A 165 -8.24 -7.92 0.85
CA LEU A 165 -7.93 -8.20 2.25
C LEU A 165 -8.66 -7.20 3.15
N GLU A 166 -9.41 -7.73 4.11
CA GLU A 166 -9.99 -6.97 5.21
C GLU A 166 -8.88 -6.30 6.03
N LEU A 167 -9.13 -5.12 6.60
CA LEU A 167 -8.10 -4.32 7.29
C LEU A 167 -7.31 -5.14 8.33
N LYS A 168 -8.00 -5.97 9.11
CA LYS A 168 -7.38 -6.83 10.14
C LYS A 168 -6.42 -7.87 9.57
N ASP A 169 -6.58 -8.27 8.32
CA ASP A 169 -5.78 -9.31 7.67
C ASP A 169 -4.66 -8.72 6.81
N ARG A 170 -4.53 -7.40 6.75
CA ARG A 170 -3.49 -6.72 5.99
C ARG A 170 -2.16 -6.76 6.72
N ILE A 171 -1.08 -6.78 5.94
CA ILE A 171 0.27 -7.06 6.42
C ILE A 171 1.22 -5.87 6.27
N GLY A 172 0.80 -4.84 5.53
CA GLY A 172 1.62 -3.68 5.24
C GLY A 172 1.98 -2.89 6.51
N MET A 173 3.13 -2.22 6.52
CA MET A 173 3.57 -1.44 7.68
C MET A 173 2.59 -0.31 8.04
N LEU A 174 2.01 0.35 7.02
CA LEU A 174 0.97 1.35 7.25
C LEU A 174 -0.34 0.70 7.72
N ASP A 175 -0.69 -0.47 7.17
CA ASP A 175 -1.88 -1.21 7.62
C ASP A 175 -1.80 -1.58 9.10
N ARG A 176 -0.63 -2.04 9.56
CA ARG A 176 -0.36 -2.34 10.98
C ARG A 176 -0.53 -1.11 11.88
N ILE A 177 -0.13 0.07 11.41
CA ILE A 177 -0.34 1.35 12.11
C ILE A 177 -1.83 1.70 12.19
N ILE A 178 -2.56 1.56 11.08
CA ILE A 178 -3.99 1.81 11.04
C ILE A 178 -4.72 0.84 11.99
N GLU A 179 -4.37 -0.44 11.96
CA GLU A 179 -4.90 -1.47 12.86
C GLU A 179 -4.63 -1.13 14.33
N LEU A 180 -3.41 -0.67 14.66
CA LEU A 180 -3.08 -0.17 15.99
C LEU A 180 -4.00 0.98 16.42
N CYS A 181 -4.20 1.97 15.56
CA CYS A 181 -5.08 3.10 15.84
C CYS A 181 -6.55 2.69 16.07
N VAL A 182 -7.00 1.61 15.43
CA VAL A 182 -8.35 1.05 15.64
C VAL A 182 -8.43 0.22 16.93
N LYS A 183 -7.36 -0.49 17.30
CA LYS A 183 -7.30 -1.36 18.50
C LYS A 183 -6.96 -0.62 19.80
N ILE A 184 -6.32 0.54 19.72
CA ILE A 184 -6.08 1.37 20.90
C ILE A 184 -7.42 2.00 21.28
N PRO A 185 -7.97 1.71 22.47
CA PRO A 185 -9.20 2.37 22.90
C PRO A 185 -8.97 3.87 22.88
N THR A 186 -9.92 4.61 22.32
CA THR A 186 -9.98 6.08 22.28
C THR A 186 -10.04 6.63 23.71
N VAL A 187 -8.93 6.60 24.43
CA VAL A 187 -8.73 7.29 25.70
C VAL A 187 -7.76 8.44 25.44
N ILE A 188 -8.09 9.27 24.46
CA ILE A 188 -7.54 10.62 24.28
C ILE A 188 -8.65 11.51 23.71
N GLN A 189 -9.72 11.67 24.47
CA GLN A 189 -10.37 12.97 24.62
C GLN A 189 -10.27 13.27 26.12
N ASN A 190 -9.49 14.30 26.46
CA ASN A 190 -9.16 14.84 27.79
C ASN A 190 -7.71 14.59 28.21
N GLY A 191 -6.86 15.50 27.73
CA GLY A 191 -5.57 15.89 28.27
C GLY A 191 -5.32 17.32 27.85
#